data_AF-A0A238ZYG5-F1
#
_entry.id   AF-A0A238ZYG5-F1
#
_cell.length_a   1.000
_cell.length_b   1.000
_cell.length_c   1.000
_cell.angle_alpha   90.00
_cell.angle_beta   90.00
_cell.angle_gamma   90.00
#
_symmetry.space_group_name_H-M   'P 1'
#
loop_
_entity.id
_entity.type
_entity.pdbx_description
1 polymer ?
#
loop_
_entity_poly.entity_id
_entity_poly.type
_entity_poly.pdbx_seq_one_letter_code
_entity_poly.pdbx_strand_id
1 'polypeptide(L)'
;MTARWTLSGSGRRDTQEWDELRTLTDGWTVAWADVAGFHFTRMPAGLPQTTHLWAWAPGSYLRVRVDGRHWWAALLTEGEEQPVGEWSTESCDTVEVVPMLHWPVGERRVKQFRQAEGSQNVLHVHDLYQLTPMSGPATGVFIGHEPLGTD
;
A
#
# COMPACT_ATOMS: atom_id res chain seq x y z
N MET A 1 7.04 -21.98 7.95
CA MET A 1 7.66 -21.96 6.61
C MET A 1 7.81 -20.51 6.23
N THR A 2 8.98 -20.04 5.81
CA THR A 2 9.12 -18.65 5.34
C THR A 2 8.38 -18.53 4.01
N ALA A 3 7.35 -17.68 3.94
CA ALA A 3 6.64 -17.45 2.69
C ALA A 3 7.62 -16.89 1.64
N ARG A 4 7.55 -17.40 0.41
CA ARG A 4 8.31 -16.86 -0.71
C ARG A 4 7.59 -15.60 -1.17
N TRP A 5 8.29 -14.48 -1.25
CA TRP A 5 7.72 -13.24 -1.74
C TRP A 5 8.16 -12.96 -3.17
N THR A 6 7.32 -12.26 -3.91
CA THR A 6 7.60 -11.79 -5.27
C THR A 6 7.44 -10.27 -5.31
N LEU A 7 8.44 -9.58 -5.85
CA LEU A 7 8.40 -8.14 -6.09
C LEU A 7 8.30 -7.88 -7.59
N SER A 8 7.21 -7.25 -8.01
CA SER A 8 6.96 -6.85 -9.39
C SER A 8 6.96 -5.33 -9.55
N GLY A 9 7.46 -4.83 -10.67
CA GLY A 9 7.51 -3.40 -11.00
C GLY A 9 6.93 -3.10 -12.38
N SER A 10 6.02 -2.12 -12.47
CA SER A 10 5.32 -1.78 -13.71
C SER A 10 6.17 -1.01 -14.73
N GLY A 11 7.32 -0.46 -14.31
CA GLY A 11 7.99 0.61 -15.04
C GLY A 11 7.18 1.92 -15.06
N ARG A 12 7.56 2.85 -15.93
CA ARG A 12 6.83 4.12 -16.13
C ARG A 12 5.57 3.87 -16.94
N ARG A 13 4.44 4.37 -16.46
CA ARG A 13 3.12 4.30 -17.10
C ARG A 13 2.52 5.70 -17.24
N ASP A 14 1.65 5.88 -18.22
CA ASP A 14 0.90 7.11 -18.45
C ASP A 14 -0.50 7.05 -17.80
N THR A 15 -1.15 8.20 -17.64
CA THR A 15 -2.48 8.30 -17.03
C THR A 15 -3.57 7.50 -17.77
N GLN A 16 -3.38 7.19 -19.05
CA GLN A 16 -4.33 6.40 -19.84
C GLN A 16 -4.32 4.92 -19.44
N GLU A 17 -3.23 4.45 -18.85
CA GLU A 17 -3.07 3.07 -18.37
C GLU A 17 -3.57 2.91 -16.92
N TRP A 18 -4.11 3.97 -16.30
CA TRP A 18 -4.56 3.93 -14.91
C TRP A 18 -5.68 2.91 -14.67
N ASP A 19 -6.58 2.73 -15.64
CA ASP A 19 -7.69 1.79 -15.54
C ASP A 19 -7.23 0.33 -15.47
N GLU A 20 -6.05 0.00 -16.01
CA GLU A 20 -5.46 -1.33 -15.86
C GLU A 20 -5.11 -1.60 -14.39
N LEU A 21 -4.48 -0.62 -13.72
CA LEU A 21 -4.15 -0.72 -12.30
C LEU A 21 -5.41 -0.78 -11.44
N ARG A 22 -6.45 -0.02 -11.80
CA ARG A 22 -7.75 -0.08 -11.12
C ARG A 22 -8.42 -1.45 -11.24
N THR A 23 -8.31 -2.08 -12.40
CA THR A 23 -8.86 -3.42 -12.63
C THR A 23 -8.11 -4.45 -11.80
N LEU A 24 -6.77 -4.37 -11.77
CA LEU A 24 -5.93 -5.25 -10.95
C LEU A 24 -6.25 -5.12 -9.45
N THR A 25 -6.62 -3.92 -9.00
CA THR A 25 -6.85 -3.60 -7.58
C THR A 25 -8.34 -3.48 -7.23
N ASP A 26 -9.22 -4.08 -8.00
CA ASP A 26 -10.65 -4.04 -7.69
C ASP A 26 -10.92 -4.69 -6.32
N GLY A 27 -11.70 -4.01 -5.49
CA GLY A 27 -11.98 -4.42 -4.12
C GLY A 27 -10.85 -4.22 -3.10
N TRP A 28 -9.67 -3.74 -3.50
CA TRP A 28 -8.57 -3.50 -2.57
C TRP A 28 -8.83 -2.29 -1.67
N THR A 29 -8.22 -2.32 -0.48
CA THR A 29 -8.14 -1.13 0.38
C THR A 29 -7.01 -0.24 -0.11
N VAL A 30 -7.25 1.06 -0.18
CA VAL A 30 -6.33 2.05 -0.76
C VAL A 30 -6.21 3.26 0.15
N ALA A 31 -4.98 3.68 0.41
CA ALA A 31 -4.65 4.83 1.23
C ALA A 31 -3.73 5.82 0.50
N TRP A 32 -4.07 7.10 0.53
CA TRP A 32 -3.24 8.18 0.00
C TRP A 32 -3.61 9.51 0.66
N ALA A 33 -2.77 10.52 0.46
CA ALA A 33 -3.08 11.88 0.89
C ALA A 33 -2.92 12.87 -0.27
N ASP A 34 -3.80 13.86 -0.34
CA ASP A 34 -3.73 14.97 -1.28
C ASP A 34 -4.06 16.30 -0.55
N VAL A 35 -4.28 17.37 -1.31
CA VAL A 35 -4.61 18.69 -0.77
C VAL A 35 -5.97 18.73 -0.04
N ALA A 36 -6.84 17.73 -0.23
CA ALA A 36 -8.11 17.61 0.46
C ALA A 36 -8.03 16.77 1.74
N GLY A 37 -6.88 16.12 2.00
CA GLY A 37 -6.63 15.38 3.23
C GLY A 37 -6.21 13.94 2.97
N PHE A 38 -6.45 13.07 3.96
CA PHE A 38 -6.14 11.65 3.90
C PHE A 38 -7.36 10.86 3.46
N HIS A 39 -7.16 9.94 2.54
CA HIS A 39 -8.19 9.07 1.97
C HIS A 39 -7.87 7.62 2.30
N PHE A 40 -8.90 6.88 2.68
CA PHE A 40 -8.83 5.44 2.98
C PHE A 40 -10.08 4.78 2.41
N THR A 41 -10.00 4.28 1.18
CA THR A 41 -11.16 3.84 0.39
C THR A 41 -10.70 2.92 -0.75
N ARG A 42 -11.49 2.76 -1.81
CA ARG A 42 -11.12 2.03 -3.03
C ARG A 42 -10.20 2.87 -3.94
N MET A 43 -9.61 2.22 -4.94
CA MET A 43 -8.75 2.88 -5.93
C MET A 43 -9.51 4.03 -6.61
N PRO A 44 -8.94 5.26 -6.68
CA PRO A 44 -9.62 6.41 -7.26
C PRO A 44 -9.86 6.22 -8.75
N ALA A 45 -10.95 6.81 -9.24
CA ALA A 45 -11.41 6.62 -10.61
C ALA A 45 -10.41 7.14 -11.66
N GLY A 46 -9.61 8.15 -11.31
CA GLY A 46 -8.52 8.67 -12.10
C GLY A 46 -7.26 8.83 -11.24
N LEU A 47 -6.15 9.16 -11.90
CA LEU A 47 -4.87 9.37 -11.24
C LEU A 47 -4.98 10.48 -10.18
N PRO A 48 -4.77 10.18 -8.88
CA PRO A 48 -4.94 11.17 -7.82
C PRO A 48 -3.81 12.21 -7.82
N GLN A 49 -4.11 13.42 -7.32
CA GLN A 49 -3.10 14.46 -7.11
C GLN A 49 -2.31 14.20 -5.81
N THR A 50 -1.50 13.15 -5.82
CA THR A 50 -0.63 12.75 -4.71
C THR A 50 0.78 12.44 -5.21
N THR A 51 1.71 12.25 -4.28
CA THR A 51 3.04 11.70 -4.60
C THR A 51 3.07 10.19 -4.48
N HIS A 52 2.27 9.63 -3.56
CA HIS A 52 2.26 8.20 -3.25
C HIS A 52 0.86 7.72 -2.88
N LEU A 53 0.60 6.49 -3.26
CA LEU A 53 -0.61 5.75 -2.89
C LEU A 53 -0.19 4.33 -2.51
N TRP A 54 -0.80 3.79 -1.47
CA TRP A 54 -0.67 2.40 -1.07
C TRP A 54 -2.00 1.70 -1.30
N ALA A 55 -1.98 0.46 -1.76
CA ALA A 55 -3.17 -0.37 -1.84
C ALA A 55 -2.84 -1.78 -1.37
N TRP A 56 -3.80 -2.50 -0.81
CA TRP A 56 -3.58 -3.87 -0.39
C TRP A 56 -4.86 -4.71 -0.38
N ALA A 57 -4.64 -6.01 -0.53
CA ALA A 57 -5.53 -7.10 -0.22
C ALA A 57 -4.72 -8.15 0.59
N PRO A 58 -5.35 -9.16 1.21
CA PRO A 58 -4.61 -10.20 1.92
C PRO A 58 -3.54 -10.85 1.02
N GLY A 59 -2.28 -10.82 1.46
CA GLY A 59 -1.13 -11.35 0.70
C GLY A 59 -0.61 -10.48 -0.45
N SER A 60 -1.23 -9.33 -0.72
CA SER A 60 -0.89 -8.50 -1.89
C SER A 60 -0.83 -7.01 -1.53
N TYR A 61 0.32 -6.39 -1.78
CA TYR A 61 0.63 -5.04 -1.34
C TYR A 61 1.19 -4.22 -2.49
N LEU A 62 0.54 -3.10 -2.80
CA LEU A 62 0.90 -2.20 -3.88
C LEU A 62 1.39 -0.88 -3.30
N ARG A 63 2.46 -0.35 -3.89
CA ARG A 63 2.88 1.03 -3.73
C ARG A 63 2.94 1.69 -5.09
N VAL A 64 2.29 2.83 -5.23
CA VAL A 64 2.30 3.65 -6.43
C VAL A 64 3.01 4.97 -6.13
N ARG A 65 3.94 5.36 -7.00
CA ARG A 65 4.47 6.73 -7.06
C ARG A 65 3.80 7.44 -8.23
N VAL A 66 3.27 8.62 -7.97
CA VAL A 66 2.65 9.48 -8.98
C VAL A 66 3.51 10.72 -9.18
N ASP A 67 3.78 11.07 -10.45
CA ASP A 67 4.53 12.26 -10.85
C ASP A 67 3.85 12.93 -12.05
N GLY A 68 3.01 13.92 -11.75
CA GLY A 68 2.21 14.62 -12.75
C GLY A 68 1.26 13.67 -13.48
N ARG A 69 1.55 13.39 -14.76
CA ARG A 69 0.75 12.49 -15.62
C ARG A 69 1.24 11.05 -15.66
N HIS A 70 2.39 10.78 -15.02
CA HIS A 70 3.01 9.46 -15.05
C HIS A 70 2.91 8.80 -13.68
N TRP A 71 2.96 7.48 -13.67
CA TRP A 71 3.00 6.70 -12.45
C TRP A 71 3.90 5.48 -12.59
N TRP A 72 4.30 4.95 -11.45
CA TRP A 72 5.05 3.69 -11.30
C TRP A 72 4.41 2.92 -10.16
N ALA A 73 4.20 1.63 -10.36
CA ALA A 73 3.73 0.73 -9.33
C ALA A 73 4.79 -0.32 -9.02
N ALA A 74 4.92 -0.63 -7.74
CA ALA A 74 5.57 -1.83 -7.25
C ALA A 74 4.50 -2.67 -6.53
N LEU A 75 4.47 -3.96 -6.81
CA LEU A 75 3.55 -4.93 -6.23
C LEU A 75 4.38 -6.00 -5.52
N LEU A 76 4.12 -6.18 -4.23
CA LEU A 76 4.68 -7.23 -3.40
C LEU A 76 3.59 -8.27 -3.14
N THR A 77 3.82 -9.50 -3.56
CA THR A 77 2.87 -10.61 -3.37
C THR A 77 3.51 -11.74 -2.57
N GLU A 78 2.68 -12.35 -1.71
CA GLU A 78 3.00 -13.60 -1.03
C GLU A 78 2.74 -14.77 -2.00
N GLY A 79 3.80 -15.49 -2.38
CA GLY A 79 3.75 -16.55 -3.39
C GLY A 79 4.27 -16.13 -4.77
N GLU A 80 3.87 -16.86 -5.81
CA GLU A 80 4.33 -16.67 -7.20
C GLU A 80 3.28 -15.96 -8.08
N GLU A 81 2.35 -15.23 -7.47
CA GLU A 81 1.31 -14.53 -8.22
C GLU A 81 1.92 -13.31 -8.94
N GLN A 82 1.87 -13.36 -10.28
CA GLN A 82 2.34 -12.29 -11.14
C GLN A 82 1.17 -11.38 -11.54
N PRO A 83 1.34 -10.05 -11.52
CA PRO A 83 0.38 -9.15 -12.13
C PRO A 83 0.29 -9.42 -13.63
N VAL A 84 -0.90 -9.24 -14.19
CA VAL A 84 -1.13 -9.38 -15.63
C VAL A 84 -0.47 -8.21 -16.37
N GLY A 85 0.28 -8.49 -17.43
CA GLY A 85 0.91 -7.48 -18.30
C GLY A 85 2.44 -7.42 -18.19
N GLU A 86 3.03 -6.34 -18.71
CA GLU A 86 4.48 -6.16 -18.75
C GLU A 86 5.02 -5.59 -17.43
N TRP A 87 5.24 -6.46 -16.45
CA TRP A 87 5.90 -6.12 -15.18
C TRP A 87 7.21 -6.88 -15.03
N SER A 88 8.28 -6.19 -14.65
CA SER A 88 9.53 -6.84 -14.26
C SER A 88 9.34 -7.52 -12.91
N THR A 89 9.80 -8.74 -12.74
CA THR A 89 9.57 -9.51 -11.51
C THR A 89 10.87 -10.07 -10.97
N GLU A 90 11.05 -10.01 -9.65
CA GLU A 90 12.14 -10.66 -8.93
C GLU A 90 11.63 -11.36 -7.67
N SER A 91 12.27 -12.46 -7.30
CA SER A 91 12.00 -13.15 -6.04
C SER A 91 12.59 -12.37 -4.88
N CYS A 92 11.85 -12.28 -3.77
CA CYS A 92 12.29 -11.70 -2.53
C CYS A 92 12.28 -12.75 -1.42
N ASP A 93 13.46 -13.14 -0.96
CA ASP A 93 13.59 -14.19 0.07
C ASP A 93 13.32 -13.67 1.48
N THR A 94 13.28 -12.35 1.67
CA THR A 94 13.12 -11.74 3.00
C THR A 94 12.36 -10.43 2.91
N VAL A 95 11.23 -10.37 3.61
CA VAL A 95 10.45 -9.15 3.83
C VAL A 95 10.44 -8.89 5.34
N GLU A 96 10.92 -7.72 5.73
CA GLU A 96 10.77 -7.25 7.11
C GLU A 96 9.32 -6.76 7.32
N VAL A 97 8.65 -7.29 8.32
CA VAL A 97 7.25 -6.95 8.65
C VAL A 97 7.22 -6.30 10.03
N VAL A 98 6.81 -5.04 10.09
CA VAL A 98 6.79 -4.23 11.31
C VAL A 98 5.39 -3.70 11.57
N PRO A 99 4.77 -4.01 12.73
CA PRO A 99 3.49 -3.40 13.10
C PRO A 99 3.61 -1.88 13.20
N MET A 100 2.71 -1.17 12.52
CA MET A 100 2.60 0.29 12.59
C MET A 100 1.68 0.66 13.74
N LEU A 101 2.27 0.95 14.90
CA LEU A 101 1.52 1.42 16.05
C LEU A 101 1.13 2.90 15.86
N HIS A 102 -0.14 3.20 16.06
CA HIS A 102 -0.59 4.57 16.27
C HIS A 102 0.05 5.13 17.55
N TRP A 103 0.25 6.45 17.61
CA TRP A 103 0.74 7.07 18.83
C TRP A 103 -0.18 6.72 20.01
N PRO A 104 0.38 6.41 21.20
CA PRO A 104 -0.43 6.20 22.38
C PRO A 104 -1.35 7.39 22.61
N VAL A 105 -2.64 7.12 22.91
CA VAL A 105 -3.68 8.14 23.15
C VAL A 105 -3.23 9.20 24.16
N GLY A 106 -2.38 8.82 25.12
CA GLY A 106 -1.85 9.70 26.16
C GLY A 106 -0.82 10.74 25.70
N GLU A 107 -0.20 10.59 24.52
CA GLU A 107 0.94 11.45 24.13
C GLU A 107 0.54 12.83 23.61
N ARG A 108 -0.73 13.05 23.22
CA ARG A 108 -1.28 14.35 22.79
C ARG A 108 -0.46 15.10 21.72
N ARG A 109 0.41 14.41 20.98
CA ARG A 109 1.36 15.02 20.01
C ARG A 109 0.68 15.57 18.76
N VAL A 110 -0.47 15.02 18.41
CA VAL A 110 -1.37 15.57 17.40
C VAL A 110 -2.68 15.89 18.12
N LYS A 111 -3.30 17.03 17.81
CA LYS A 111 -4.72 17.25 18.15
C LYS A 111 -5.54 16.21 17.40
N GLN A 112 -5.58 14.98 17.93
CA GLN A 112 -6.41 13.91 17.42
C GLN A 112 -7.83 14.45 17.33
N PHE A 113 -8.50 14.12 16.23
CA PHE A 113 -9.85 14.53 15.91
C PHE A 113 -10.71 14.52 17.18
N ARG A 114 -11.24 15.69 17.56
CA ARG A 114 -12.13 15.78 18.72
C ARG A 114 -13.40 15.01 18.36
N GLN A 115 -13.69 13.99 19.15
CA GLN A 115 -14.83 13.11 19.00
C GLN A 115 -16.13 13.91 18.74
N ALA A 116 -16.57 13.98 17.49
CA ALA A 116 -17.98 14.09 17.20
C ALA A 116 -18.60 12.69 17.39
N GLU A 117 -19.84 12.59 17.86
CA GLU A 117 -20.55 11.31 17.93
C GLU A 117 -20.38 10.52 16.61
N GLY A 118 -19.88 9.29 16.70
CA GLY A 118 -19.58 8.42 15.54
C GLY A 118 -18.12 8.38 15.06
N SER A 119 -17.22 9.21 15.61
CA SER A 119 -15.79 9.24 15.22
C SER A 119 -14.86 8.43 16.13
N GLN A 120 -15.42 7.59 16.99
CA GLN A 120 -14.61 6.71 17.82
C GLN A 120 -13.94 5.66 16.93
N ASN A 121 -12.67 5.37 17.22
CA ASN A 121 -11.94 4.21 16.74
C ASN A 121 -11.15 4.29 15.40
N VAL A 122 -11.13 5.42 14.67
CA VAL A 122 -10.32 5.52 13.42
C VAL A 122 -8.83 5.19 13.63
N LEU A 123 -8.28 5.53 14.80
CA LEU A 123 -6.87 5.26 15.13
C LEU A 123 -6.63 3.91 15.83
N HIS A 124 -7.68 3.19 16.21
CA HIS A 124 -7.60 1.94 16.98
C HIS A 124 -8.14 0.71 16.23
N VAL A 125 -8.67 0.89 15.02
CA VAL A 125 -9.33 -0.18 14.25
C VAL A 125 -8.38 -0.84 13.25
N HIS A 126 -7.26 -0.20 12.92
CA HIS A 126 -6.41 -0.65 11.83
C HIS A 126 -5.03 -1.05 12.35
N ASP A 127 -4.84 -2.36 12.54
CA ASP A 127 -3.54 -2.99 12.69
C ASP A 127 -2.87 -3.02 11.32
N LEU A 128 -2.20 -1.92 10.98
CA LEU A 128 -1.43 -1.81 9.75
C LEU A 128 -0.01 -2.31 10.00
N TYR A 129 0.56 -2.89 8.96
CA TYR A 129 1.93 -3.38 8.94
C TYR A 129 2.68 -2.65 7.84
N GLN A 130 3.92 -2.29 8.15
CA GLN A 130 4.91 -1.88 7.18
C GLN A 130 5.65 -3.13 6.71
N LEU A 131 5.71 -3.32 5.39
CA LEU A 131 6.46 -4.41 4.76
C LEU A 131 7.61 -3.82 3.93
N THR A 132 8.83 -4.25 4.22
CA THR A 132 10.05 -3.82 3.53
C THR A 132 10.73 -5.02 2.89
N PRO A 133 10.70 -5.17 1.54
CA PRO A 133 11.44 -6.22 0.86
C PRO A 133 12.94 -5.97 0.98
N MET A 134 13.74 -6.94 1.42
CA MET A 134 15.17 -6.73 1.65
C MET A 134 16.05 -7.07 0.43
N SER A 135 15.44 -7.21 -0.75
CA SER A 135 16.14 -7.50 -2.01
C SER A 135 16.70 -6.22 -2.66
N GLY A 136 18.01 -6.19 -2.94
CA GLY A 136 18.64 -5.14 -3.76
C GLY A 136 19.01 -3.84 -3.01
N PRO A 137 19.42 -2.78 -3.74
CA PRO A 137 20.09 -1.60 -3.16
C PRO A 137 19.15 -0.58 -2.49
N ALA A 138 17.85 -0.60 -2.77
CA ALA A 138 16.81 0.15 -2.04
C ALA A 138 15.41 -0.24 -2.55
N THR A 139 14.53 -0.65 -1.65
CA THR A 139 13.12 -0.94 -1.94
C THR A 139 12.22 0.04 -1.20
N GLY A 140 11.03 0.28 -1.75
CA GLY A 140 10.02 1.08 -1.09
C GLY A 140 9.33 0.32 0.05
N VAL A 141 8.81 1.06 1.02
CA VAL A 141 7.93 0.52 2.06
C VAL A 141 6.52 0.33 1.52
N PHE A 142 5.98 -0.86 1.74
CA PHE A 142 4.58 -1.21 1.52
C PHE A 142 3.81 -1.10 2.84
N ILE A 143 2.51 -0.85 2.73
CA ILE A 143 1.61 -0.76 3.88
C ILE A 143 0.40 -1.63 3.58
N GLY A 144 -0.04 -2.40 4.56
CA GLY A 144 -1.30 -3.11 4.48
C GLY A 144 -1.68 -3.79 5.79
N HIS A 145 -2.60 -4.75 5.71
CA HIS A 145 -2.92 -5.62 6.83
C HIS A 145 -1.87 -6.72 6.98
N GLU A 146 -2.06 -7.56 8.00
CA GLU A 146 -1.18 -8.68 8.29
C GLU A 146 -1.06 -9.67 7.10
N PRO A 147 0.17 -10.19 6.81
CA PRO A 147 0.38 -11.26 5.84
C PRO A 147 -0.33 -12.57 6.19
N LEU A 148 -0.56 -13.42 5.19
CA LEU A 148 -1.25 -14.70 5.35
C LEU A 148 -0.32 -15.74 5.96
N GLY A 149 -0.11 -15.72 7.29
CA GLY A 149 0.59 -16.81 7.99
C GLY A 149 1.54 -16.39 9.10
N THR A 150 1.22 -15.33 9.83
CA THR A 150 1.93 -14.91 11.04
C THR A 150 1.20 -15.41 12.30
N ASP A 151 1.07 -16.73 12.44
CA ASP A 151 0.71 -17.38 13.73
C ASP A 151 1.97 -17.76 14.53
#